data_AF-A0A822HFM0-F1
#
_entry.id   AF-A0A822HFM0-F1
#
_cell.length_a   1.000
_cell.length_b   1.000
_cell.length_c   1.000
_cell.angle_alpha   90.00
_cell.angle_beta   90.00
_cell.angle_gamma   90.00
#
_symmetry.space_group_name_H-M   'P 1'
#
loop_
_entity.id
_entity.type
_entity.pdbx_description
1 polymer ?
#
loop_
_entity_poly.entity_id
_entity_poly.type
_entity_poly.pdbx_seq_one_letter_code
_entity_poly.pdbx_strand_id
1 'polypeptide(L)'
;NEPTRCCIPDKFSAQISTSSGMQLPDDKTFGTYGYYNFSYDVSRGMVGMKGVSFSVPEQQKSNLWIIENINDGQIYTIDLDSKQCYKSTMPIKLLRCIPGI
;
A
#
# COMPACT_ATOMS: atom_id res chain seq x y z
N ASN A 1 -4.58 -14.58 33.24
CA ASN A 1 -4.76 -13.43 32.33
C ASN A 1 -4.31 -13.84 30.96
N GLU A 2 -5.22 -14.30 30.11
CA GLU A 2 -4.91 -14.60 28.71
C GLU A 2 -4.71 -13.27 27.95
N PRO A 3 -3.73 -13.18 27.04
CA PRO A 3 -3.52 -11.99 26.24
C PRO A 3 -4.75 -11.74 25.35
N THR A 4 -5.30 -10.54 25.41
CA THR A 4 -6.41 -10.13 24.55
C THR A 4 -5.93 -9.92 23.12
N ARG A 5 -6.74 -10.32 22.14
CA ARG A 5 -6.53 -10.02 20.71
C ARG A 5 -6.21 -8.55 20.47
N CYS A 6 -5.03 -8.29 19.94
CA CYS A 6 -4.65 -6.96 19.44
C CYS A 6 -5.10 -6.82 17.98
N CYS A 7 -6.04 -5.90 17.74
CA CYS A 7 -6.44 -5.49 16.40
C CYS A 7 -5.95 -4.06 16.14
N ILE A 8 -5.62 -3.76 14.89
CA ILE A 8 -5.31 -2.37 14.50
C ILE A 8 -6.57 -1.50 14.61
N PRO A 9 -6.43 -0.19 14.90
CA PRO A 9 -7.55 0.75 14.92
C PRO A 9 -8.28 0.82 13.59
N ASP A 10 -9.58 1.13 13.61
CA ASP A 10 -10.41 1.24 12.39
C ASP A 10 -9.97 2.37 11.46
N LYS A 11 -9.31 3.38 12.03
CA LYS A 11 -8.75 4.51 11.31
C LYS A 11 -7.41 4.91 11.91
N PHE A 12 -6.39 5.00 11.08
CA PHE A 12 -5.11 5.59 11.48
C PHE A 12 -4.33 6.08 10.26
N SER A 13 -3.35 6.94 10.54
CA SER A 13 -2.37 7.39 9.57
C SER A 13 -0.97 7.21 10.14
N ALA A 14 0.00 6.88 9.28
CA ALA A 14 1.39 6.67 9.69
C ALA A 14 2.34 7.06 8.56
N GLN A 15 3.60 7.30 8.89
CA GLN A 15 4.67 7.25 7.90
C GLN A 15 5.30 5.87 7.91
N ILE A 16 5.44 5.27 6.73
CA ILE A 16 6.05 3.96 6.56
C ILE A 16 7.24 4.05 5.61
N SER A 17 8.25 3.22 5.84
CA SER A 17 9.29 2.92 4.88
C SER A 17 9.12 1.49 4.38
N THR A 18 9.34 1.27 3.09
CA THR A 18 9.36 -0.08 2.50
C THR A 18 10.79 -0.45 2.10
N SER A 19 11.12 -1.74 2.19
CA SER A 19 12.41 -2.31 1.81
C SER A 19 12.31 -3.40 0.74
N SER A 20 11.12 -3.60 0.18
CA SER A 20 10.84 -4.47 -0.96
C SER A 20 9.95 -3.74 -1.98
N GLY A 21 10.15 -4.06 -3.26
CA GLY A 21 9.39 -3.50 -4.38
C GLY A 21 8.19 -4.35 -4.78
N MET A 22 7.26 -3.72 -5.50
CA MET A 22 6.10 -4.39 -6.11
C MET A 22 6.30 -4.43 -7.62
N GLN A 23 6.17 -5.60 -8.24
CA GLN A 23 6.20 -5.71 -9.69
C GLN A 23 4.80 -5.52 -10.25
N LEU A 24 4.61 -4.52 -11.10
CA LEU A 24 3.35 -4.27 -11.78
C LEU A 24 3.26 -5.06 -13.10
N PRO A 25 2.03 -5.23 -13.65
CA PRO A 25 1.86 -5.60 -15.04
C PRO A 25 2.65 -4.61 -15.92
N ASP A 26 3.33 -5.10 -16.95
CA ASP A 26 4.22 -4.36 -17.88
C ASP A 26 5.71 -4.20 -17.45
N ASP A 27 6.25 -5.13 -16.66
CA ASP A 27 7.67 -5.16 -16.24
C ASP A 27 8.17 -3.91 -15.49
N LYS A 28 7.25 -3.06 -15.03
CA LYS A 28 7.56 -1.95 -14.13
C LYS A 28 7.68 -2.46 -12.71
N THR A 29 8.92 -2.60 -12.23
CA THR A 29 9.19 -2.81 -10.80
C THR A 29 9.07 -1.45 -10.10
N PHE A 30 8.01 -1.27 -9.30
CA PHE A 30 7.95 -0.11 -8.40
C PHE A 30 8.89 -0.32 -7.22
N GLY A 31 9.57 0.77 -6.88
CA GLY A 31 10.84 0.84 -6.16
C GLY A 31 11.05 -0.19 -5.04
N THR A 32 12.26 -0.76 -5.02
CA THR A 32 12.76 -1.62 -3.96
C THR A 32 12.71 -0.95 -2.57
N TYR A 33 12.69 0.39 -2.52
CA TYR A 33 12.60 1.17 -1.29
C TYR A 33 11.64 2.37 -1.48
N GLY A 34 11.03 2.86 -0.41
CA GLY A 34 10.17 4.05 -0.49
C GLY A 34 9.78 4.63 0.86
N TYR A 35 9.33 5.88 0.85
CA TYR A 35 8.73 6.57 2.01
C TYR A 35 7.32 7.00 1.66
N TYR A 36 6.34 6.58 2.46
CA TYR A 36 4.94 6.82 2.19
C TYR A 36 4.21 7.34 3.42
N ASN A 37 3.31 8.29 3.19
CA ASN A 37 2.22 8.56 4.11
C ASN A 37 1.13 7.52 3.86
N PHE A 38 0.94 6.66 4.85
CA PHE A 38 -0.05 5.60 4.87
C PHE A 38 -1.31 6.08 5.60
N SER A 39 -2.47 5.67 5.09
CA SER A 39 -3.78 5.96 5.64
C SER A 39 -4.65 4.71 5.54
N TYR A 40 -5.34 4.39 6.63
CA TYR A 40 -6.21 3.24 6.76
C TYR A 40 -7.58 3.70 7.24
N ASP A 41 -8.65 3.28 6.55
CA ASP A 41 -10.03 3.51 6.98
C ASP A 41 -10.92 2.31 6.62
N VAL A 42 -11.19 1.46 7.62
CA VAL A 42 -12.05 0.27 7.50
C VAL A 42 -13.46 0.63 7.11
N SER A 43 -14.00 1.74 7.62
CA SER A 43 -15.39 2.15 7.35
C SER A 43 -15.63 2.46 5.87
N ARG A 44 -14.56 2.78 5.15
CA ARG A 44 -14.58 3.03 3.71
C ARG A 44 -14.08 1.84 2.90
N GLY A 45 -13.60 0.78 3.55
CA GLY A 45 -12.92 -0.35 2.91
C GLY A 45 -11.71 0.09 2.10
N MET A 46 -11.01 1.14 2.54
CA MET A 46 -9.89 1.71 1.78
C MET A 46 -8.62 1.74 2.60
N VAL A 47 -7.52 1.38 1.94
CA VAL A 47 -6.16 1.56 2.41
C VAL A 47 -5.41 2.34 1.35
N GLY A 48 -4.79 3.45 1.73
CA GLY A 48 -4.10 4.33 0.79
C GLY A 48 -2.70 4.64 1.26
N MET A 49 -1.73 4.59 0.36
CA MET A 49 -0.37 5.04 0.61
C MET A 49 0.08 6.01 -0.48
N LYS A 50 0.57 7.18 -0.08
CA LYS A 50 1.04 8.23 -0.98
C LYS A 50 2.45 8.63 -0.62
N GLY A 51 3.36 8.60 -1.58
CA GLY A 51 4.76 8.83 -1.28
C GLY A 51 5.68 8.70 -2.48
N VAL A 52 6.95 8.55 -2.16
CA VAL A 52 8.04 8.45 -3.13
C VAL A 52 8.60 7.03 -3.10
N SER A 53 8.64 6.39 -4.25
CA SER A 53 9.34 5.12 -4.47
C SER A 53 10.69 5.35 -5.14
N PHE A 54 11.68 4.54 -4.81
CA PHE A 54 13.04 4.56 -5.36
C PHE A 54 13.37 3.17 -5.92
N SER A 55 13.66 3.07 -7.21
CA SER A 55 14.27 1.88 -7.80
C SER A 55 15.78 1.91 -7.57
N VAL A 56 16.37 0.83 -7.07
CA VAL A 56 17.84 0.68 -7.06
C VAL A 56 18.28 0.09 -8.41
N PRO A 57 19.33 0.63 -9.05
CA PRO A 57 20.22 1.69 -8.57
C PRO A 57 19.73 3.09 -8.98
N GLU A 58 19.20 3.84 -8.01
CA GLU A 58 19.04 5.30 -7.88
C GLU A 58 18.50 6.15 -9.04
N GLN A 59 18.16 5.60 -10.20
CA GLN A 59 17.88 6.39 -11.40
C GLN A 59 16.40 6.72 -11.61
N GLN A 60 15.48 6.01 -10.96
CA GLN A 60 14.05 6.23 -11.14
C GLN A 60 13.36 6.49 -9.79
N LYS A 61 13.00 7.76 -9.58
CA LYS A 61 12.07 8.18 -8.54
C LYS A 61 10.68 8.20 -9.15
N SER A 62 9.70 7.70 -8.42
CA SER A 62 8.29 7.81 -8.85
C SER A 62 7.45 8.29 -7.68
N ASN A 63 6.68 9.35 -7.91
CA ASN A 63 5.69 9.85 -6.96
C ASN A 63 4.39 9.08 -7.18
N LEU A 64 4.01 8.27 -6.20
CA LEU A 64 2.88 7.35 -6.36
C LEU A 64 1.81 7.60 -5.33
N TRP A 65 0.58 7.31 -5.74
CA TRP A 65 -0.53 7.09 -4.84
C TRP A 65 -1.15 5.73 -5.13
N ILE A 66 -1.00 4.81 -4.19
CA ILE A 66 -1.55 3.46 -4.26
C ILE A 66 -2.77 3.41 -3.35
N ILE A 67 -3.89 2.95 -3.88
CA ILE A 67 -5.16 2.81 -3.17
C ILE A 67 -5.61 1.37 -3.32
N GLU A 68 -5.68 0.66 -2.21
CA GLU A 68 -6.28 -0.66 -2.10
C GLU A 68 -7.73 -0.49 -1.64
N ASN A 69 -8.67 -0.92 -2.47
CA ASN A 69 -10.08 -0.93 -2.14
C ASN A 69 -10.52 -2.38 -1.84
N ILE A 70 -10.76 -2.63 -0.55
CA ILE A 70 -11.14 -3.93 -0.01
C ILE A 70 -12.54 -4.32 -0.49
N ASN A 71 -13.42 -3.34 -0.75
CA ASN A 71 -14.81 -3.60 -1.14
C ASN A 71 -14.93 -4.16 -2.56
N ASP A 72 -14.09 -3.70 -3.49
CA ASP A 72 -14.07 -4.17 -4.88
C ASP A 72 -12.90 -5.12 -5.20
N GLY A 73 -12.00 -5.35 -4.23
CA GLY A 73 -10.84 -6.22 -4.35
C GLY A 73 -9.80 -5.71 -5.35
N GLN A 74 -9.73 -4.39 -5.56
CA GLN A 74 -8.83 -3.78 -6.54
C GLN A 74 -7.73 -2.94 -5.87
N ILE A 75 -6.62 -2.80 -6.59
CA ILE A 75 -5.54 -1.88 -6.31
C ILE A 75 -5.47 -0.87 -7.45
N TYR A 76 -5.50 0.40 -7.11
CA TYR A 76 -5.33 1.53 -8.02
C TYR A 76 -3.99 2.18 -7.75
N THR A 77 -3.09 2.16 -8.72
CA THR A 77 -1.78 2.82 -8.63
C THR A 77 -1.80 4.02 -9.55
N ILE A 78 -1.61 5.20 -8.98
CA ILE A 78 -1.60 6.47 -9.70
C ILE A 78 -0.18 7.01 -9.68
N ASP A 79 0.40 7.17 -10.85
CA ASP A 79 1.61 7.97 -11.04
C ASP A 79 1.23 9.45 -10.98
N LEU A 80 1.71 10.14 -9.95
CA LEU A 80 1.37 11.53 -9.70
C LEU A 80 2.04 12.50 -10.65
N ASP A 81 3.11 12.09 -11.32
CA ASP A 81 3.84 12.91 -12.28
C ASP A 81 3.17 12.80 -13.66
N SER A 82 2.97 11.57 -14.15
CA SER A 82 2.35 11.33 -15.48
C SER A 82 0.81 11.35 -15.48
N LYS A 83 0.19 11.35 -14.29
CA LYS A 83 -1.27 11.21 -14.08
C LYS A 83 -1.85 9.90 -14.62
N GLN A 84 -1.02 8.91 -14.93
CA GLN A 84 -1.47 7.60 -15.37
C GLN A 84 -2.01 6.79 -14.19
N CYS A 85 -3.11 6.08 -14.43
CA CYS A 85 -3.76 5.22 -13.44
C CYS A 85 -3.72 3.77 -13.92
N TYR A 86 -3.23 2.90 -13.06
CA TYR A 86 -3.11 1.46 -13.28
C TYR A 86 -4.04 0.75 -12.31
N LYS A 87 -4.66 -0.33 -12.79
CA LYS A 87 -5.57 -1.15 -11.99
C LYS A 87 -5.07 -2.60 -11.96
N SER A 88 -5.01 -3.19 -10.78
CA SER A 88 -4.71 -4.60 -10.59
C SER A 88 -5.63 -5.23 -9.53
N THR A 89 -5.69 -6.56 -9.51
CA THR A 89 -6.47 -7.31 -8.52
C THR A 89 -5.68 -7.49 -7.23
N MET A 90 -6.33 -7.34 -6.08
CA MET A 90 -5.72 -7.58 -4.79
C MET A 90 -5.42 -9.09 -4.59
N PRO A 91 -4.15 -9.51 -4.44
CA PRO A 91 -3.81 -10.93 -4.36
C PRO A 91 -4.11 -11.56 -3.00
N ILE A 92 -4.26 -10.76 -1.94
CA ILE A 92 -4.34 -11.23 -0.55
C ILE A 92 -5.43 -10.44 0.20
N LYS A 93 -6.21 -11.13 1.05
CA LYS A 93 -7.14 -10.46 1.98
C LYS A 93 -6.39 -9.71 3.06
N LEU A 94 -6.75 -8.45 3.27
CA LEU A 94 -6.15 -7.61 4.29
C LEU A 94 -6.46 -8.14 5.71
N LEU A 95 -5.42 -8.42 6.49
CA LEU A 95 -5.55 -8.92 7.87
C LEU A 95 -5.65 -7.75 8.85
N ARG A 96 -6.79 -7.62 9.54
CA ARG A 96 -7.02 -6.57 10.56
C ARG A 96 -6.54 -6.96 11.97
N CYS A 97 -6.61 -8.25 12.28
CA CYS A 97 -6.17 -8.76 13.57
C CYS A 97 -5.15 -9.86 13.31
N ILE A 98 -4.16 -9.98 14.19
CA ILE A 98 -3.21 -11.08 14.15
C ILE A 98 -3.97 -12.36 14.52
N PRO A 99 -4.13 -13.34 13.61
CA PRO A 99 -4.82 -14.58 13.93
C PRO A 99 -3.97 -15.39 14.92
N GLY A 100 -4.55 -15.83 16.04
CA GLY A 100 -3.88 -16.75 16.97
C GLY A 100 -3.20 -16.13 18.20
N ILE A 101 -3.44 -14.84 18.46
CA ILE A 101 -3.42 -14.26 19.82
C ILE A 101 -4.87 -14.14 20.27
#